data_AF-A0A816C436-F1
#
_entry.id   AF-A0A816C436-F1
#
_cell.length_a   1.000
_cell.length_b   1.000
_cell.length_c   1.000
_cell.angle_alpha   90.00
_cell.angle_beta   90.00
_cell.angle_gamma   90.00
#
_symmetry.space_group_name_H-M   'P 1'
#
loop_
_entity.id
_entity.type
_entity.pdbx_description
1 polymer ?
#
loop_
_entity_poly.entity_id
_entity_poly.type
_entity_poly.pdbx_seq_one_letter_code
_entity_poly.pdbx_strand_id
1 'polypeptide(L)'
;MNLIIRVTDKGNNFYIGSAGEFEQKATKFFSDTNAFIELSSNPFNEIFDKVVQLLGALRQKDFIRKWQYEQMMPDRAKCELAHLYFNPK
;
A
#
# COMPACT_ATOMS: atom_id res chain seq x y z
N MET A 1 11.23 -12.06 25.14
CA MET A 1 9.92 -12.56 24.65
C MET A 1 9.11 -11.33 24.24
N ASN A 2 9.04 -11.03 22.94
CA ASN A 2 8.40 -9.80 22.43
C ASN A 2 6.96 -10.12 22.02
N LEU A 3 6.03 -9.87 22.94
CA LEU A 3 4.59 -9.96 22.69
C LEU A 3 4.12 -8.67 22.01
N ILE A 4 3.36 -8.81 20.92
CA ILE A 4 2.78 -7.72 20.15
C ILE A 4 1.26 -7.83 20.28
N ILE A 5 0.62 -6.69 20.53
CA ILE A 5 -0.83 -6.54 20.54
C ILE A 5 -1.22 -5.85 19.23
N ARG A 6 -2.09 -6.48 18.43
CA ARG A 6 -2.64 -5.88 17.20
C ARG A 6 -4.17 -5.87 17.26
N VAL A 7 -4.75 -4.76 16.82
CA VAL A 7 -6.19 -4.64 16.54
C VAL A 7 -6.44 -5.35 15.20
N THR A 8 -7.47 -6.20 15.16
CA THR A 8 -7.85 -6.88 13.92
C THR A 8 -8.94 -6.11 13.20
N ASP A 9 -8.73 -5.85 11.90
CA ASP A 9 -9.58 -5.01 11.05
C ASP A 9 -11.02 -5.53 10.92
N LYS A 10 -11.26 -6.83 11.16
CA LYS A 10 -12.54 -7.49 10.92
C LYS A 10 -13.36 -7.78 12.17
N GLY A 11 -12.97 -7.35 13.37
CA GLY A 11 -13.70 -7.76 14.57
C GLY A 11 -13.55 -6.96 15.85
N ASN A 12 -12.85 -5.82 15.89
CA ASN A 12 -12.56 -5.08 17.13
C ASN A 12 -11.97 -5.95 18.25
N ASN A 13 -11.38 -7.09 17.90
CA ASN A 13 -10.72 -8.00 18.82
C ASN A 13 -9.22 -7.71 18.82
N PHE A 14 -8.64 -7.67 20.01
CA PHE A 14 -7.19 -7.60 20.19
C PHE A 14 -6.61 -9.00 20.07
N TYR A 15 -5.69 -9.17 19.14
CA TYR A 15 -4.89 -10.39 19.06
C TYR A 15 -3.55 -10.13 19.76
N ILE A 16 -3.23 -10.98 20.74
CA ILE A 16 -1.97 -10.99 21.46
C ILE A 16 -1.19 -12.22 20.99
N GLY A 17 0.00 -12.00 20.45
CA GLY A 17 0.89 -13.06 20.02
C GLY A 17 2.34 -12.59 20.01
N SER A 18 3.27 -13.53 19.89
CA SER A 18 4.67 -13.20 19.66
C SER A 18 4.89 -12.66 18.24
N ALA A 19 5.94 -11.86 18.04
CA ALA A 19 6.33 -11.39 16.71
C ALA A 19 6.47 -12.55 15.69
N GLY A 20 7.05 -13.67 16.10
CA GLY A 20 7.22 -14.84 15.26
C GLY A 20 5.90 -15.52 14.86
N GLU A 21 4.88 -15.53 15.73
CA GLU A 21 3.55 -16.05 15.38
C GLU A 21 2.85 -15.19 14.32
N PHE A 22 3.09 -13.87 14.32
CA PHE A 22 2.57 -13.00 13.27
C PHE A 22 3.24 -13.24 11.93
N GLU A 23 4.57 -13.36 11.91
CA GLU A 23 5.32 -13.68 10.70
C GLU A 23 4.85 -15.01 10.12
N GLN A 24 4.72 -16.06 10.95
CA GLN A 24 4.23 -17.37 10.52
C GLN A 24 2.81 -17.31 9.95
N LYS A 25 1.90 -16.56 10.59
CA LYS A 25 0.53 -16.37 10.09
C LYS A 25 0.51 -15.62 8.76
N ALA A 26 1.33 -14.59 8.61
CA ALA A 26 1.45 -13.84 7.37
C ALA A 26 2.00 -14.77 6.26
N THR A 27 3.11 -15.47 6.50
CA THR A 27 3.68 -16.45 5.57
C THR A 27 2.68 -17.53 5.18
N LYS A 28 1.92 -18.08 6.15
CA LYS A 28 0.88 -19.05 5.87
C LYS A 28 -0.24 -18.48 5.00
N PHE A 29 -0.72 -17.28 5.30
CA PHE A 29 -1.72 -16.61 4.47
C PHE A 29 -1.22 -16.32 3.06
N PHE A 30 0.04 -15.90 2.91
CA PHE A 30 0.70 -15.72 1.61
C PHE A 30 0.77 -17.03 0.82
N SER A 31 1.17 -18.13 1.47
CA SER A 31 1.25 -19.47 0.86
C SER A 31 -0.11 -20.05 0.49
N ASP A 32 -1.14 -19.85 1.32
CA ASP A 32 -2.46 -20.46 1.15
C ASP A 32 -3.26 -19.77 0.04
N THR A 33 -3.02 -18.48 -0.20
CA THR A 33 -3.90 -17.66 -1.06
C THR A 33 -3.39 -17.46 -2.48
N ASN A 34 -2.09 -17.67 -2.75
CA ASN A 34 -1.45 -17.26 -4.03
C ASN A 34 -1.79 -15.81 -4.45
N ALA A 35 -2.31 -14.99 -3.53
CA ALA A 35 -2.92 -13.69 -3.81
C ALA A 35 -1.88 -12.56 -3.82
N PHE A 36 -0.60 -12.92 -3.72
CA PHE A 36 0.50 -11.99 -3.55
C PHE A 36 1.64 -12.38 -4.47
N ILE A 37 2.12 -11.39 -5.21
CA ILE A 37 3.33 -11.50 -6.01
C ILE A 37 4.38 -10.67 -5.27
N GLU A 38 5.45 -11.33 -4.84
CA GLU A 38 6.62 -10.63 -4.36
C GLU A 38 7.28 -9.91 -5.54
N LEU A 39 7.43 -8.59 -5.41
CA LEU A 39 8.14 -7.81 -6.41
C LEU A 39 9.64 -7.94 -6.16
N SER A 40 10.41 -8.13 -7.24
CA SER A 40 11.88 -8.22 -7.16
C SER A 40 12.55 -6.91 -6.73
N SER A 41 11.84 -5.79 -6.82
CA SER A 41 12.28 -4.47 -6.39
C SER A 41 11.10 -3.62 -5.96
N ASN A 42 11.36 -2.55 -5.20
CA ASN A 42 10.32 -1.60 -4.79
C ASN A 42 10.09 -0.55 -5.89
N PRO A 43 8.95 -0.54 -6.60
CA PRO A 43 8.69 0.39 -7.69
C PRO A 43 8.17 1.77 -7.24
N PHE A 44 8.12 2.04 -5.92
CA PHE A 44 7.44 3.22 -5.37
C PHE A 44 7.89 4.53 -6.02
N ASN A 45 9.20 4.75 -6.10
CA ASN A 45 9.75 6.00 -6.64
C ASN A 45 9.37 6.18 -8.13
N GLU A 46 9.46 5.11 -8.91
CA GLU A 46 9.12 5.15 -10.34
C GLU A 46 7.64 5.48 -10.55
N ILE A 47 6.76 4.84 -9.78
CA ILE A 47 5.32 5.07 -9.84
C ILE A 47 4.98 6.49 -9.37
N PHE A 48 5.59 6.95 -8.28
CA PHE A 48 5.41 8.30 -7.77
C PHE A 48 5.77 9.34 -8.84
N ASP A 49 6.95 9.21 -9.47
CA ASP A 49 7.41 10.13 -10.49
C ASP A 49 6.47 10.16 -11.71
N LYS A 50 5.99 8.99 -12.14
CA LYS A 50 4.99 8.89 -13.23
C LYS A 50 3.68 9.61 -12.90
N VAL A 51 3.19 9.48 -11.66
CA VAL A 51 1.97 10.17 -11.22
C VAL A 51 2.18 11.68 -11.22
N VAL A 52 3.30 12.17 -10.67
CA VAL A 52 3.62 13.61 -10.65
C VAL A 52 3.72 14.17 -12.08
N GLN A 53 4.39 13.45 -12.99
CA GLN A 53 4.50 13.84 -14.40
C GLN A 53 3.13 13.92 -15.08
N LEU A 54 2.26 12.92 -14.85
CA LEU A 54 0.91 12.90 -15.41
C LEU A 54 0.09 14.10 -14.92
N LEU A 55 0.08 14.36 -13.60
CA LEU A 55 -0.64 15.49 -13.02
C LEU A 55 -0.13 16.82 -13.58
N GLY A 56 1.19 16.96 -13.74
CA GLY A 56 1.81 18.12 -14.37
C GLY A 56 1.33 18.32 -15.81
N ALA A 57 1.33 17.27 -16.63
CA ALA A 57 0.86 17.32 -18.01
C ALA A 57 -0.64 17.66 -18.12
N LEU A 58 -1.47 17.11 -17.23
CA LEU A 58 -2.91 17.42 -17.17
C LEU A 58 -3.16 18.88 -16.80
N ARG A 59 -2.38 19.43 -15.85
CA ARG A 59 -2.50 20.83 -15.44
C ARG A 59 -2.05 21.77 -16.55
N GLN A 60 -0.94 21.47 -17.24
CA GLN A 60 -0.43 22.27 -18.37
C GLN A 60 -1.42 22.36 -19.55
N LYS A 61 -2.22 21.32 -19.76
CA LYS A 61 -3.26 21.28 -20.80
C LYS A 61 -4.62 21.81 -20.33
N ASP A 62 -4.70 22.36 -19.12
CA ASP A 62 -5.95 22.82 -18.47
C ASP A 62 -7.06 21.76 -18.42
N PHE A 63 -6.71 20.47 -18.42
CA PHE A 63 -7.68 19.38 -18.22
C PHE A 63 -8.11 19.23 -16.77
N ILE A 64 -7.32 19.75 -15.83
CA ILE A 64 -7.66 19.83 -14.42
C ILE A 64 -7.44 21.26 -13.90
N ARG A 65 -8.30 21.67 -12.98
CA ARG A 65 -8.20 22.95 -12.28
C ARG A 65 -7.06 22.90 -11.25
N LYS A 66 -6.54 24.07 -10.88
CA LYS A 66 -5.46 24.20 -9.89
C LYS A 66 -5.78 23.47 -8.57
N TRP A 67 -6.98 23.65 -8.03
CA TRP A 67 -7.36 23.00 -6.78
C TRP A 67 -7.42 21.46 -6.88
N GLN A 68 -7.77 20.92 -8.06
CA GLN A 68 -7.76 19.46 -8.29
C GLN A 68 -6.33 18.95 -8.31
N TYR A 69 -5.43 19.65 -9.00
CA TYR A 69 -4.01 19.33 -9.01
C TYR A 69 -3.41 19.34 -7.59
N GLU A 70 -3.70 20.36 -6.80
CA GLU A 70 -3.20 20.48 -5.42
C GLU A 70 -3.74 19.36 -4.50
N GLN A 71 -5.00 18.97 -4.66
CA GLN A 71 -5.58 17.85 -3.90
C GLN A 71 -5.07 16.47 -4.35
N MET A 72 -4.77 16.30 -5.63
CA MET A 72 -4.33 15.02 -6.20
C MET A 72 -2.82 14.81 -6.09
N MET A 73 -2.04 15.86 -5.83
CA MET A 73 -0.59 15.76 -5.71
C MET A 73 -0.21 14.89 -4.50
N PRO A 74 0.47 13.74 -4.71
CA PRO A 74 0.82 12.86 -3.60
C PRO A 74 1.88 13.50 -2.68
N ASP A 75 1.68 13.39 -1.37
CA ASP A 75 2.68 13.75 -0.37
C ASP A 75 3.65 12.56 -0.18
N ARG A 76 4.89 12.72 -0.65
CA ARG A 76 5.91 11.67 -0.61
C ARG A 76 6.15 11.12 0.80
N ALA A 77 6.00 11.93 1.84
CA ALA A 77 6.23 11.50 3.22
C ALA A 77 5.06 10.68 3.79
N LYS A 78 3.89 10.73 3.14
CA LYS A 78 2.65 10.08 3.59
C LYS A 78 2.12 9.01 2.63
N CYS A 79 2.74 8.87 1.46
CA CYS A 79 2.37 7.86 0.47
C CYS A 79 3.19 6.59 0.65
N GLU A 80 2.53 5.45 0.52
CA GLU A 80 3.13 4.13 0.44
C GLU A 80 2.58 3.41 -0.79
N LEU A 81 3.28 2.36 -1.26
CA LEU A 81 2.70 1.47 -2.25
C LEU A 81 1.47 0.82 -1.64
N ALA A 82 0.34 0.94 -2.33
CA ALA A 82 -0.83 0.17 -1.98
C ALA A 82 -0.46 -1.32 -2.04
N HIS A 83 -0.72 -2.05 -0.97
CA HIS A 83 -0.75 -3.50 -1.00
C HIS A 83 -1.92 -3.89 -1.91
N LEU A 84 -1.64 -4.12 -3.19
CA LEU A 84 -2.65 -4.53 -4.16
C LEU A 84 -2.97 -6.00 -3.91
N TYR A 85 -3.99 -6.24 -3.09
CA TYR A 85 -4.68 -7.52 -2.97
C TYR A 85 -5.48 -7.76 -4.25
N PHE A 86 -4.82 -8.06 -5.37
CA PHE A 86 -5.53 -8.65 -6.49
C PHE A 86 -5.78 -10.11 -6.13
N ASN A 87 -7.06 -10.48 -5.98
CA ASN A 87 -7.50 -11.78 -6.44
C ASN A 87 -7.84 -11.59 -7.93
N PRO A 88 -6.93 -11.87 -8.88
CA PRO A 88 -7.36 -12.07 -10.25
C PRO A 88 -8.28 -13.30 -10.24
N LYS A 89 -9.53 -13.11 -10.66
CA LYS A 89 -10.39 -14.23 -11.06
C LYS A 89 -9.99 -14.70 -12.44
#